data_AF-A0A2E0QWB6-F1
#
_entry.id   AF-A0A2E0QWB6-F1
#
_cell.length_a   1.000
_cell.length_b   1.000
_cell.length_c   1.000
_cell.angle_alpha   90.00
_cell.angle_beta   90.00
_cell.angle_gamma   90.00
#
_symmetry.space_group_name_H-M   'P 1'
#
loop_
_entity.id
_entity.type
_entity.pdbx_description
1 polymer ?
#
loop_
_entity_poly.entity_id
_entity_poly.type
_entity_poly.pdbx_seq_one_letter_code
_entity_poly.pdbx_strand_id
1 'polypeptide(L)' 'MKPYTELINLDEPGMDLVRTWLAEGSLEYEVLPPCSERGSRLEEVQVTTRSPMGAIVYETGGILVELNAHNDLCREYG' A
#
# COMPACT_ATOMS: atom_id res chain seq x y z
N MET A 1 3.74 14.47 -18.89
CA MET A 1 3.47 13.40 -17.90
C MET A 1 3.91 12.09 -18.51
N LYS A 2 4.45 11.18 -17.71
CA LYS A 2 4.84 9.85 -18.18
C LYS A 2 3.61 8.92 -18.23
N PRO A 3 3.48 8.05 -19.23
CA PRO A 3 2.43 7.02 -19.25
C PRO A 3 2.69 6.00 -18.14
N TYR A 4 1.65 5.33 -17.64
CA TYR A 4 1.77 4.41 -16.51
C TYR A 4 2.74 3.25 -16.79
N THR A 5 2.86 2.84 -18.05
CA THR A 5 3.80 1.79 -18.49
C THR A 5 5.26 2.15 -18.23
N GLU A 6 5.61 3.44 -18.18
CA GLU A 6 6.95 3.92 -17.80
C GLU A 6 7.10 4.15 -16.29
N LEU A 7 6.00 4.12 -15.54
CA LEU A 7 5.98 4.24 -14.08
C LEU A 7 6.03 2.88 -13.39
N ILE A 8 5.77 1.78 -14.13
CA ILE A 8 5.98 0.42 -13.64
C ILE A 8 7.48 0.15 -13.61
N ASN A 9 7.97 -0.14 -12.41
CA ASN A 9 9.31 -0.62 -12.14
C ASN A 9 9.23 -2.02 -11.53
N LEU A 10 9.95 -2.96 -12.13
CA LEU A 10 10.04 -4.35 -11.70
C LEU A 10 11.30 -4.64 -10.88
N ASP A 11 12.26 -3.70 -10.85
CA ASP A 11 13.47 -3.76 -10.05
C ASP A 11 13.19 -3.14 -8.66
N GLU A 12 13.39 -3.93 -7.60
CA GLU A 12 13.11 -3.54 -6.22
C GLU A 12 11.67 -3.01 -6.03
N PRO A 13 10.64 -3.84 -6.30
CA PRO A 13 9.26 -3.38 -6.25
C PRO A 13 8.89 -2.92 -4.84
N GLY A 14 8.29 -1.74 -4.75
CA GLY A 14 7.90 -1.13 -3.46
C GLY A 14 6.93 -2.01 -2.68
N MET A 15 6.22 -2.93 -3.35
CA MET A 15 5.30 -3.85 -2.71
C MET A 15 5.99 -4.85 -1.77
N ASP A 16 7.25 -5.23 -2.03
CA ASP A 16 8.00 -6.12 -1.13
C ASP A 16 8.21 -5.47 0.25
N LEU A 17 8.50 -4.16 0.25
CA LEU A 17 8.61 -3.37 1.47
C LEU A 17 7.27 -3.25 2.20
N VAL A 18 6.18 -3.02 1.45
CA VAL A 18 4.82 -2.95 2.01
C VAL A 18 4.43 -4.29 2.66
N ARG A 19 4.70 -5.42 2.00
CA ARG A 19 4.44 -6.76 2.55
C ARG A 19 5.24 -7.02 3.82
N THR A 20 6.48 -6.54 3.88
CA THR A 20 7.31 -6.62 5.09
C THR A 20 6.66 -5.86 6.25
N TRP A 21 6.28 -4.60 6.06
CA TRP A 21 5.60 -3.81 7.09
C TRP A 21 4.29 -4.43 7.57
N LEU A 22 3.50 -4.96 6.62
CA LEU A 22 2.25 -5.63 6.94
C LEU A 22 2.49 -6.91 7.76
N ALA A 23 3.53 -7.69 7.45
CA ALA A 23 3.89 -8.90 8.20
C ALA A 23 4.47 -8.59 9.59
N GLU A 24 5.14 -7.46 9.76
CA GLU A 24 5.66 -6.99 11.05
C GLU A 24 4.58 -6.33 11.93
N GLY A 25 3.47 -5.91 11.34
CA GLY A 25 2.34 -5.30 12.03
C GLY A 25 1.56 -6.28 12.91
N SER A 26 1.03 -5.79 14.03
CA SER A 26 0.17 -6.56 14.94
C SER A 26 -1.32 -6.45 14.62
N LEU A 27 -1.69 -5.61 13.64
CA LEU A 27 -3.08 -5.39 13.25
C LEU A 27 -3.49 -6.41 12.19
N GLU A 28 -4.75 -6.85 12.26
CA GLU A 28 -5.34 -7.61 11.16
C GLU A 28 -5.56 -6.70 9.96
N TYR A 29 -5.24 -7.21 8.77
CA TYR A 29 -5.35 -6.45 7.53
C TYR A 29 -5.80 -7.33 6.37
N GLU A 30 -6.40 -6.69 5.37
CA GLU A 30 -6.73 -7.30 4.07
C GLU A 30 -6.17 -6.43 2.95
N VAL A 31 -5.43 -7.04 2.02
CA VAL A 31 -4.97 -6.37 0.80
C VAL A 31 -5.99 -6.65 -0.31
N LEU A 32 -6.67 -5.60 -0.76
CA LEU A 32 -7.69 -5.71 -1.79
C LEU A 32 -7.05 -5.94 -3.17
N PRO A 33 -7.69 -6.71 -4.07
CA PRO A 33 -7.19 -6.91 -5.43
C PRO A 33 -7.10 -5.58 -6.19
N PRO A 34 -6.14 -5.44 -7.13
CA PRO A 34 -5.97 -4.21 -7.89
C PRO A 34 -7.24 -3.78 -8.64
N CYS A 35 -7.49 -2.47 -8.66
CA CYS A 35 -8.59 -1.87 -9.42
C CYS A 35 -8.32 -1.93 -10.94
N SER A 36 -9.39 -2.02 -11.75
CA SER A 36 -9.29 -1.92 -13.22
C SER A 36 -8.69 -0.58 -13.70
N GLU A 37 -8.86 0.48 -12.91
CA GLU A 37 -8.36 1.84 -13.20
C GLU A 37 -6.94 2.09 -12.66
N ARG A 38 -6.21 1.05 -12.23
CA ARG A 38 -4.87 1.20 -11.63
C ARG A 38 -3.86 1.98 -12.49
N GLY A 39 -3.93 1.85 -13.81
CA GLY A 39 -3.02 2.54 -14.73
C GLY A 39 -3.26 4.04 -14.75
N SER A 40 -4.51 4.47 -14.90
CA SER A 40 -4.88 5.89 -14.86
C SER A 40 -4.61 6.50 -13.49
N ARG A 41 -4.86 5.75 -12.40
CA ARG A 41 -4.50 6.19 -11.04
C ARG A 41 -3.01 6.41 -10.88
N LEU A 42 -2.17 5.50 -11.37
CA LEU A 42 -0.72 5.63 -11.32
C LEU A 42 -0.24 6.84 -12.14
N GLU A 43 -0.87 7.10 -13.29
CA GLU A 43 -0.66 8.30 -14.10
C GLU A 43 -1.05 9.59 -13.38
N GLU A 44 -2.16 9.62 -12.64
CA GLU A 44 -2.59 10.80 -11.89
C GLU A 44 -1.57 11.18 -10.80
N VAL A 45 -1.00 10.18 -10.12
CA VAL A 45 -0.06 10.41 -9.00
C VAL A 45 1.40 10.58 -9.45
N GLN A 46 1.77 10.17 -10.66
CA GLN A 46 3.12 10.28 -11.24
C GLN A 46 4.27 9.74 -10.35
N VAL A 47 3.99 8.70 -9.56
CA VAL A 47 5.00 7.96 -8.79
C VAL A 47 5.25 6.59 -9.42
N THR A 48 6.45 6.03 -9.21
CA THR A 48 6.80 4.70 -9.76
C THR A 48 6.44 3.57 -8.79
N THR A 49 6.23 2.35 -9.30
CA THR A 49 5.97 1.16 -8.46
C THR A 49 7.20 0.68 -7.67
N ARG A 50 8.38 1.29 -7.86
CA ARG A 50 9.52 1.14 -6.93
C ARG A 50 9.23 1.78 -5.56
N SER A 51 8.38 2.81 -5.52
CA SER A 51 7.95 3.41 -4.26
C SER A 51 6.79 2.63 -3.64
N PRO A 52 6.71 2.53 -2.30
CA PRO A 52 5.56 1.91 -1.62
C PRO A 52 4.22 2.51 -2.02
N MET A 53 4.14 3.83 -2.19
CA MET A 53 2.92 4.52 -2.62
C MET A 53 2.50 4.09 -4.04
N GLY A 54 3.42 4.11 -5.00
CA GLY A 54 3.12 3.70 -6.38
C GLY A 54 2.77 2.21 -6.48
N ALA A 55 3.44 1.37 -5.70
CA ALA A 55 3.12 -0.05 -5.58
C ALA A 55 1.70 -0.27 -5.03
N ILE A 56 1.31 0.41 -3.95
CA ILE A 56 -0.05 0.32 -3.38
C ILE A 56 -1.09 0.77 -4.41
N VAL A 57 -0.87 1.91 -5.08
CA VAL A 57 -1.78 2.44 -6.10
C VAL A 57 -1.97 1.48 -7.26
N TYR A 58 -0.90 0.80 -7.70
CA TYR A 58 -0.93 -0.03 -8.90
C TYR A 58 -1.31 -1.50 -8.64
N GLU A 59 -0.84 -2.06 -7.54
CA GLU A 59 -0.91 -3.49 -7.25
C GLU A 59 -2.06 -3.86 -6.30
N THR A 60 -2.75 -2.87 -5.73
CA THR A 60 -3.82 -3.12 -4.76
C THR A 60 -5.05 -2.24 -5.05
N GLY A 61 -6.19 -2.67 -4.53
CA GLY A 61 -7.40 -1.84 -4.45
C GLY A 61 -7.44 -0.97 -3.19
N GLY A 62 -6.36 -0.97 -2.40
CA GLY A 62 -6.32 -0.45 -1.04
C GLY A 62 -5.94 -1.56 -0.03
N ILE A 63 -5.64 -1.12 1.18
CA ILE A 63 -5.35 -1.99 2.32
C ILE A 63 -6.37 -1.65 3.41
N LEU A 64 -7.18 -2.63 3.80
CA LEU A 64 -8.08 -2.51 4.94
C LEU A 64 -7.31 -2.90 6.20
N VAL A 65 -7.46 -2.11 7.25
CA VAL A 65 -6.82 -2.34 8.55
C VAL A 65 -7.91 -2.34 9.61
N GLU A 66 -8.00 -3.43 10.36
CA GLU A 66 -8.93 -3.56 11.46
C GLU A 66 -8.34 -2.92 12.71
N LEU A 67 -8.96 -1.84 13.17
CA LEU A 67 -8.59 -1.16 14.41
C LEU A 67 -9.38 -1.76 15.57
N ASN A 68 -8.75 -2.66 16.32
CA ASN A 68 -9.31 -3.17 17.57
C ASN A 68 -9.27 -2.07 18.64
N ALA A 69 -10.28 -1.21 18.67
CA ALA A 69 -10.40 -0.11 19.64
C ALA A 69 -10.70 -0.57 21.09
N HIS A 70 -10.69 -1.87 21.37
CA HIS A 70 -10.84 -2.41 22.71
C HIS A 70 -9.48 -2.77 23.30
N ASN A 71 -8.95 -1.85 24.12
CA ASN A 71 -8.08 -2.08 25.29
C ASN A 71 -6.69 -1.40 25.31
N ASP A 72 -6.49 -0.25 24.65
CA ASP A 72 -5.24 0.54 24.82
C ASP A 72 -5.40 1.93 25.45
N LEU A 73 -6.61 2.34 25.85
CA LEU A 73 -6.84 3.64 26.49
C LEU A 73 -6.33 3.76 27.95
N CYS A 74 -5.65 2.75 28.51
CA CYS A 74 -5.19 2.78 29.91
C CYS A 74 -3.72 2.38 30.15
N ARG A 75 -2.89 2.19 29.11
CA ARG A 75 -1.51 1.69 29.32
C ARG A 75 -0.36 2.69 29.23
N GLU A 76 -0.62 3.95 28.87
CA GLU A 76 0.49 4.92 28.70
C GLU A 76 0.39 6.21 29.55
N TYR A 77 -0.52 6.27 30.53
CA TYR A 77 -0.54 7.35 31.54
C TYR A 77 -0.62 6.79 32.97
N GLY A 78 0.32 5.90 33.31
CA GLY A 78 0.55 5.39 34.67
C GLY A 78 2.00 5.52 35.07
#